data_AF-A0A6M2AGW7-F1
#
_entry.id   AF-A0A6M2AGW7-F1
#
_cell.length_a   1.000
_cell.length_b   1.000
_cell.length_c   1.000
_cell.angle_alpha   90.00
_cell.angle_beta   90.00
_cell.angle_gamma   90.00
#
_symmetry.space_group_name_H-M   'P 1'
#
loop_
_entity.id
_entity.type
_entity.pdbx_description
1 polymer ?
#
loop_
_entity_poly.entity_id
_entity_poly.type
_entity_poly.pdbx_seq_one_letter_code
_entity_poly.pdbx_strand_id
1 'polypeptide(L)' 'STSTIKIKVNANAIRFSNILSLKDLFKSNKGKTKIEIEFINADQKVGLLEIDSTYSINFQDDIKNKILNIDGIEEVISS' A
#
# COMPACT_ATOMS: atom_id res chain seq x y z
N SER A 1 16.04 -8.91 9.17
CA SER A 1 14.56 -9.03 9.25
C SER A 1 13.97 -8.32 8.06
N THR A 2 13.13 -8.98 7.27
CA THR A 2 12.46 -8.35 6.13
C THR A 2 11.25 -7.60 6.67
N SER A 3 11.22 -6.27 6.58
CA SER A 3 10.08 -5.48 7.05
C SER A 3 8.92 -5.56 6.06
N THR A 4 7.69 -5.46 6.57
CA THR A 4 6.48 -5.44 5.76
C THR A 4 5.65 -4.24 6.14
N ILE A 5 5.16 -3.52 5.13
CA ILE A 5 4.09 -2.54 5.33
C ILE A 5 2.76 -3.12 4.89
N LYS A 6 1.71 -2.76 5.62
CA LYS A 6 0.33 -3.01 5.25
C LYS A 6 -0.35 -1.68 4.95
N ILE A 7 -0.92 -1.58 3.76
CA ILE A 7 -1.72 -0.44 3.30
C ILE A 7 -3.18 -0.84 3.39
N LYS A 8 -3.95 -0.19 4.25
CA LYS A 8 -5.39 -0.39 4.33
C LYS A 8 -6.11 0.53 3.37
N VAL A 9 -7.06 -0.05 2.63
CA VAL A 9 -7.70 0.60 1.50
C VAL A 9 -9.21 0.41 1.59
N ASN A 10 -9.97 1.50 1.52
CA ASN A 10 -11.41 1.46 1.45
C ASN A 10 -11.86 0.88 0.10
N ALA A 11 -12.42 -0.32 0.12
CA ALA A 11 -12.83 -1.04 -1.09
C ALA A 11 -13.93 -0.33 -1.89
N ASN A 12 -14.76 0.50 -1.24
CA ASN A 12 -15.84 1.23 -1.91
C ASN A 12 -15.39 2.58 -2.48
N ALA A 13 -14.29 3.15 -1.96
CA ALA A 13 -13.81 4.46 -2.39
C ALA A 13 -12.61 4.38 -3.35
N ILE A 14 -11.81 3.32 -3.25
CA ILE A 14 -10.62 3.18 -4.08
C ILE A 14 -10.97 3.01 -5.56
N ARG A 15 -10.27 3.74 -6.43
CA ARG A 15 -10.41 3.63 -7.88
C ARG A 15 -9.24 2.86 -8.47
N PHE A 16 -9.45 2.25 -9.64
CA PHE A 16 -8.38 1.57 -10.35
C PHE A 16 -7.19 2.50 -10.66
N SER A 17 -7.45 3.78 -10.97
CA SER A 17 -6.41 4.81 -11.15
C SER A 17 -5.49 4.93 -9.93
N ASN A 18 -6.03 4.81 -8.72
CA ASN A 18 -5.29 4.98 -7.48
C ASN A 18 -4.39 3.77 -7.22
N ILE A 19 -4.87 2.57 -7.57
CA ILE A 19 -4.05 1.34 -7.57
C ILE A 19 -2.90 1.43 -8.57
N LEU A 20 -3.13 2.02 -9.74
CA LEU A 20 -2.06 2.29 -10.71
C LEU A 20 -1.03 3.29 -10.15
N SER A 21 -1.48 4.36 -9.49
CA SER A 21 -0.58 5.31 -8.83
C SER A 21 0.28 4.65 -7.74
N LEU A 22 -0.27 3.75 -6.94
CA LEU A 22 0.50 2.93 -5.98
C LEU A 22 1.58 2.12 -6.70
N LYS A 23 1.21 1.43 -7.78
CA LYS A 23 2.16 0.63 -8.56
C LYS A 23 3.32 1.48 -9.11
N ASP A 24 3.03 2.67 -9.62
CA ASP A 24 4.06 3.58 -10.14
C ASP A 24 4.95 4.13 -9.01
N LEU A 25 4.37 4.41 -7.84
CA LEU A 25 5.12 4.77 -6.64
C LEU A 25 6.07 3.64 -6.23
N PHE A 26 5.60 2.39 -6.22
CA PHE A 26 6.42 1.24 -5.82
C PHE A 26 7.58 1.02 -6.79
N LYS A 27 7.32 1.12 -8.09
CA LYS A 27 8.36 1.02 -9.12
C LYS A 27 9.45 2.09 -8.99
N SER A 28 9.06 3.30 -8.59
CA SER A 28 9.95 4.46 -8.49
C SER A 28 10.78 4.49 -7.21
N ASN A 29 10.42 3.69 -6.20
CA ASN A 29 11.03 3.75 -4.86
C ASN A 29 11.49 2.37 -4.37
N LYS A 30 12.21 1.63 -5.22
CA LYS A 30 12.63 0.24 -4.94
C LYS A 30 13.44 0.11 -3.64
N GLY A 31 13.20 -0.98 -2.92
CA GLY A 31 13.95 -1.32 -1.70
C GLY A 31 13.69 -2.76 -1.26
N LYS A 32 13.62 -2.97 0.07
CA LYS A 32 13.56 -4.31 0.67
C LYS A 32 12.30 -4.55 1.51
N THR A 33 11.47 -3.52 1.69
CA THR A 33 10.24 -3.61 2.49
C THR A 33 9.12 -4.17 1.61
N LYS A 34 8.55 -5.30 2.06
CA LYS A 34 7.41 -5.95 1.39
C LYS A 34 6.14 -5.13 1.57
N ILE A 35 5.19 -5.34 0.67
CA ILE A 35 3.93 -4.59 0.65
C ILE A 35 2.77 -5.57 0.67
N GLU A 36 1.85 -5.32 1.58
CA GLU A 36 0.52 -5.91 1.61
C GLU A 36 -0.53 -4.81 1.41
N ILE A 37 -1.57 -5.09 0.63
CA ILE A 37 -2.73 -4.22 0.47
C ILE A 37 -3.96 -4.93 1.02
N GLU A 38 -4.52 -4.41 2.11
CA GLU A 38 -5.70 -4.94 2.76
C GLU A 38 -6.92 -4.10 2.38
N PHE A 39 -7.87 -4.72 1.68
CA PHE A 39 -9.11 -4.08 1.28
C PHE A 39 -10.12 -4.23 2.41
N ILE A 40 -10.68 -3.10 2.85
CA ILE A 40 -11.63 -3.01 3.94
C ILE A 40 -12.94 -2.36 3.47
N ASN A 41 -14.05 -2.83 4.01
CA ASN A 41 -15.36 -2.21 3.86
C ASN A 41 -15.93 -1.99 5.26
N ALA A 42 -16.04 -0.72 5.66
CA ALA A 42 -16.15 -0.34 7.07
C ALA A 42 -15.03 -1.03 7.87
N ASP A 43 -15.37 -1.87 8.84
CA ASP A 43 -14.40 -2.58 9.69
C ASP A 43 -14.12 -4.03 9.23
N GLN A 44 -14.69 -4.46 8.10
CA GLN A 44 -14.53 -5.82 7.61
C GLN A 44 -13.45 -5.91 6.53
N LYS A 45 -12.49 -6.82 6.73
CA LYS A 45 -11.55 -7.23 5.70
C LYS A 45 -12.27 -8.00 4.61
N VAL A 46 -12.25 -7.46 3.39
CA VAL A 46 -12.88 -8.07 2.21
C VAL A 46 -11.85 -8.66 1.24
N GLY A 47 -10.56 -8.33 1.39
CA GLY A 47 -9.51 -8.88 0.55
C GLY A 47 -8.10 -8.56 1.05
N LEU A 48 -7.12 -9.33 0.56
CA LEU A 48 -5.70 -9.11 0.78
C LEU A 48 -4.95 -9.34 -0.54
N LEU A 49 -4.09 -8.41 -0.91
CA LEU A 49 -3.10 -8.61 -1.95
C LEU A 49 -1.71 -8.56 -1.34
N GLU A 50 -1.00 -9.67 -1.46
CA GLU A 50 0.44 -9.73 -1.20
C GLU A 50 1.17 -9.34 -2.48
N ILE A 51 1.94 -8.26 -2.43
CA ILE A 51 2.62 -7.74 -3.61
C ILE A 51 3.94 -8.48 -3.79
N ASP A 52 4.21 -8.89 -5.03
CA ASP A 52 5.45 -9.57 -5.39
C ASP A 52 6.68 -8.76 -4.95
N SER A 53 7.69 -9.47 -4.44
CA SER A 53 8.91 -8.88 -3.89
C SER A 53 9.67 -7.97 -4.88
N THR A 54 9.48 -8.14 -6.19
CA THR A 54 10.03 -7.25 -7.23
C THR A 54 9.54 -5.80 -7.13
N TYR A 55 8.44 -5.56 -6.42
CA TYR A 55 7.88 -4.23 -6.12
C TYR A 55 8.13 -3.79 -4.67
N SER A 56 9.02 -4.46 -3.94
CA SER A 56 9.42 -4.02 -2.60
C SER A 56 9.96 -2.59 -2.64
N ILE A 57 9.68 -1.82 -1.59
CA ILE A 57 10.02 -0.39 -1.53
C ILE A 57 11.07 -0.07 -0.47
N ASN A 58 11.73 1.07 -0.63
CA ASN A 58 12.50 1.71 0.42
C ASN A 58 11.53 2.55 1.27
N PHE A 59 10.94 1.94 2.29
CA PHE A 59 9.90 2.59 3.08
C PHE A 59 10.49 3.63 4.05
N GLN A 60 10.05 4.87 3.89
CA GLN A 60 10.43 6.05 4.67
C GLN A 60 9.20 6.96 4.84
N ASP A 61 9.29 7.96 5.72
CA ASP A 61 8.15 8.85 6.02
C ASP A 61 7.63 9.60 4.80
N ASP A 62 8.50 9.99 3.86
CA ASP A 62 8.09 10.65 2.62
C ASP A 62 7.23 9.73 1.73
N ILE A 63 7.60 8.44 1.63
CA ILE A 63 6.84 7.43 0.90
C ILE A 63 5.51 7.12 1.61
N LYS A 64 5.53 7.01 2.94
CA LYS A 64 4.33 6.85 3.75
C LYS A 64 3.33 7.98 3.47
N ASN A 65 3.78 9.22 3.47
CA ASN A 65 2.94 10.39 3.22
C ASN A 65 2.40 10.41 1.77
N LYS A 66 3.22 10.03 0.78
CA LYS A 66 2.76 9.89 -0.62
C LYS A 66 1.67 8.82 -0.76
N ILE A 67 1.77 7.70 -0.04
CA ILE A 67 0.74 6.65 -0.03
C ILE A 67 -0.54 7.16 0.63
N LEU A 68 -0.44 7.80 1.79
CA LEU A 68 -1.61 8.33 2.54
C LEU A 68 -2.35 9.45 1.79
N ASN A 69 -1.68 10.16 0.90
CA ASN A 69 -2.30 11.21 0.07
C ASN A 69 -3.08 10.66 -1.14
N ILE A 70 -3.14 9.34 -1.34
CA ILE A 70 -3.94 8.73 -2.41
C ILE A 70 -5.37 8.50 -1.88
N ASP A 71 -6.36 9.01 -2.61
CA ASP A 71 -7.77 8.83 -2.26
C ASP A 71 -8.13 7.35 -2.06
N GLY A 72 -8.84 7.05 -0.97
CA GLY A 72 -9.27 5.69 -0.62
C GLY A 72 -8.24 4.89 0.17
N ILE A 73 -7.04 5.42 0.42
CA ILE A 73 -6.11 4.86 1.43
C ILE A 73 -6.50 5.38 2.81
N GLU A 74 -6.65 4.49 3.78
CA GLU A 74 -7.05 4.85 5.14
C GLU A 74 -5.89 4.81 6.14
N GLU A 75 -4.98 3.85 5.99
CA GLU A 75 -3.91 3.63 6.96
C GLU A 75 -2.68 2.97 6.30
N VAL A 76 -1.49 3.26 6.85
CA VAL A 76 -0.26 2.53 6.54
C VAL A 76 0.40 2.09 7.85
N ILE A 77 0.49 0.78 8.04
CA ILE A 77 1.06 0.13 9.22
C ILE A 77 2.42 -0.46 8.83
N SER A 78 3.45 -0.23 9.65
CA SER A 78 4.78 -0.82 9.47
C SER A 78 5.06 -1.84 10.57
N SER A 79 5.53 -3.02 10.19
CA SER A 79 5.89 -4.14 11.08
C SER A 79 7.25 -4.73 10.75
#